data_AF-A0A0T6XR05-F1
#
_entry.id   AF-A0A0T6XR05-F1
#
_cell.length_a   1.000
_cell.length_b   1.000
_cell.length_c   1.000
_cell.angle_alpha   90.00
_cell.angle_beta   90.00
_cell.angle_gamma   90.00
#
_symmetry.space_group_name_H-M   'P 1'
#
loop_
_entity.id
_entity.type
_entity.pdbx_description
1 polymer ?
#
loop_
_entity_poly.entity_id
_entity_poly.type
_entity_poly.pdbx_seq_one_letter_code
_entity_poly.pdbx_strand_id
1 'polypeptide(L)'
;MYAEEEQGMRQSSIRVALCLALAIAGMTAAHAADTPGADAVPEPRQTENASLQDFIKANPDCVEFTDQCSHCVVANGVAECSTAEIACIKRENYCTRRIAD
;
A
#
# COMPACT_ATOMS: atom_id res chain seq x y z
N MET A 1 -17.68 -46.15 -48.79
CA MET A 1 -17.46 -44.72 -49.11
C MET A 1 -18.84 -44.12 -49.11
N TYR A 2 -19.41 -43.61 -48.01
CA TYR A 2 -19.04 -42.41 -47.25
C TYR A 2 -19.58 -42.55 -45.81
N ALA A 3 -18.74 -42.83 -44.82
CA ALA A 3 -19.16 -42.89 -43.41
C ALA A 3 -18.03 -42.59 -42.42
N GLU A 4 -16.91 -42.02 -42.86
CA GLU A 4 -15.74 -41.77 -41.99
C GLU A 4 -15.37 -40.27 -41.86
N GLU A 5 -15.97 -39.36 -42.64
CA GLU A 5 -15.67 -37.92 -42.55
C GLU A 5 -16.49 -37.15 -41.48
N GLU A 6 -17.70 -37.60 -41.17
CA GLU A 6 -18.59 -36.92 -40.19
C GLU A 6 -18.08 -37.04 -38.73
N GLN A 7 -17.28 -38.07 -38.46
CA GLN A 7 -16.88 -38.44 -37.10
C GLN A 7 -15.68 -37.61 -36.61
N GLY A 8 -14.75 -37.26 -37.50
CA GLY A 8 -13.62 -36.37 -37.20
C GLY A 8 -14.04 -34.92 -36.98
N MET A 9 -15.00 -34.43 -37.77
CA MET A 9 -15.50 -33.05 -37.70
C MET A 9 -16.29 -32.78 -36.42
N ARG A 10 -17.14 -33.71 -35.96
CA ARG A 10 -17.87 -33.59 -34.69
C ARG A 10 -16.92 -33.65 -33.49
N GLN A 11 -15.93 -34.54 -33.51
CA GLN A 11 -14.96 -34.68 -32.41
C GLN A 11 -14.03 -33.47 -32.30
N SER A 12 -13.62 -32.89 -33.44
CA SER A 12 -12.84 -31.64 -33.49
C SER A 12 -13.66 -30.45 -32.99
N SER A 13 -14.92 -30.35 -33.40
CA SER A 13 -15.83 -29.28 -32.97
C SER A 13 -16.09 -29.28 -31.45
N ILE A 14 -16.24 -30.48 -30.85
CA ILE A 14 -16.43 -30.63 -29.40
C ILE A 14 -15.20 -30.16 -28.62
N ARG A 15 -13.98 -30.49 -29.09
CA ARG A 15 -12.73 -30.08 -28.43
C ARG A 15 -12.54 -28.56 -28.50
N VAL A 16 -12.80 -27.95 -29.66
CA VAL A 16 -12.68 -26.49 -29.85
C VAL A 16 -13.70 -25.74 -28.99
N ALA A 17 -14.96 -26.20 -28.95
CA ALA A 17 -16.00 -25.61 -28.11
C ALA A 17 -15.67 -25.69 -26.61
N LEU A 18 -15.11 -26.83 -26.15
CA LEU A 18 -14.68 -26.99 -24.77
C LEU A 18 -13.50 -26.06 -24.40
N CYS A 19 -12.53 -25.89 -25.30
CA CYS A 19 -11.43 -24.94 -25.12
C CYS A 19 -11.92 -23.49 -25.07
N LEU A 20 -12.90 -23.12 -25.90
CA LEU A 20 -13.50 -21.78 -25.89
C LEU A 20 -14.25 -21.50 -24.58
N ALA A 21 -14.95 -22.49 -24.03
CA ALA A 21 -15.72 -22.32 -22.79
C ALA A 21 -14.82 -22.10 -21.56
N LEU A 22 -13.65 -22.74 -21.51
CA LEU A 22 -12.71 -22.60 -20.37
C LEU A 22 -12.00 -21.24 -20.34
N ALA A 23 -11.91 -20.52 -21.46
CA ALA A 23 -11.24 -19.22 -21.52
C ALA A 23 -12.05 -18.05 -20.91
N ILE A 24 -13.36 -18.23 -20.68
CA ILE A 24 -14.27 -17.15 -20.26
C ILE A 24 -14.35 -17.03 -18.72
N ALA A 25 -13.84 -18.00 -17.96
CA ALA A 25 -13.98 -18.05 -16.50
C ALA A 25 -12.90 -17.25 -15.71
N GLY A 26 -12.05 -16.46 -16.38
CA GLY A 26 -10.87 -15.84 -15.76
C GLY A 26 -10.96 -14.35 -15.38
N MET A 27 -12.06 -13.65 -15.69
CA MET A 27 -12.18 -12.22 -15.38
C MET A 27 -12.94 -12.00 -14.07
N THR A 28 -12.37 -12.43 -12.94
CA THR A 28 -12.73 -11.84 -11.66
C THR A 28 -12.03 -10.49 -11.58
N ALA A 29 -12.76 -9.41 -11.84
CA ALA A 29 -12.29 -8.07 -11.48
C ALA A 29 -12.02 -8.07 -9.98
N ALA A 30 -10.75 -7.98 -9.59
CA ALA A 30 -10.36 -7.61 -8.25
C ALA A 30 -10.81 -6.16 -8.06
N HIS A 31 -12.06 -5.97 -7.65
CA HIS A 31 -12.53 -4.70 -7.15
C HIS A 31 -11.82 -4.48 -5.82
N ALA A 32 -10.70 -3.77 -5.84
CA ALA A 32 -10.21 -3.07 -4.66
C ALA A 32 -11.31 -2.06 -4.29
N ALA A 33 -12.23 -2.49 -3.42
CA ALA A 33 -13.25 -1.64 -2.86
C ALA A 33 -12.58 -0.72 -1.83
N ASP A 34 -11.83 0.28 -2.30
CA ASP A 34 -11.70 1.53 -1.56
C ASP A 34 -13.05 2.24 -1.65
N THR A 35 -14.04 1.68 -0.95
CA THR A 35 -15.25 2.42 -0.60
C THR A 35 -14.83 3.25 0.61
N PRO A 36 -14.80 4.59 0.56
CA PRO A 36 -14.74 5.36 1.78
C PRO A 36 -16.03 5.03 2.53
N GLY A 37 -15.94 4.11 3.49
CA GLY A 37 -17.02 3.89 4.43
C GLY A 37 -17.37 5.25 5.05
N ALA A 38 -18.65 5.52 5.23
CA ALA A 38 -19.13 6.71 5.93
C ALA A 38 -18.63 6.80 7.40
N ASP A 39 -17.88 5.79 7.87
CA ASP A 39 -17.13 5.74 9.12
C ASP A 39 -15.61 5.89 8.91
N ALA A 40 -15.16 6.55 7.83
CA ALA A 40 -13.79 7.01 7.73
C ALA A 40 -13.52 8.03 8.84
N VAL A 41 -13.09 7.54 10.00
CA VAL A 41 -12.42 8.33 11.03
C VAL A 41 -11.38 9.18 10.30
N PRO A 42 -11.38 10.52 10.46
CA PRO A 42 -10.40 11.37 9.81
C PRO A 42 -9.01 10.79 10.04
N GLU A 43 -8.30 10.56 8.94
CA GLU A 43 -6.96 9.99 8.96
C GLU A 43 -6.10 10.76 10.00
N PRO A 44 -5.35 10.10 10.90
CA PRO A 44 -4.62 10.74 12.00
C PRO A 44 -3.58 11.80 11.59
N ARG A 45 -3.40 12.03 10.29
CA ARG A 45 -2.37 12.89 9.70
C ARG A 45 -2.36 14.31 10.23
N GLN A 46 -3.51 14.89 10.57
CA GLN A 46 -3.54 16.25 11.10
C GLN A 46 -2.95 16.33 12.52
N THR A 47 -3.30 15.36 13.38
CA THR A 47 -2.80 15.28 14.75
C THR A 47 -1.32 14.89 14.79
N GLU A 48 -0.89 14.00 13.89
CA GLU A 48 0.51 13.58 13.77
C GLU A 48 1.42 14.74 13.34
N ASN A 49 1.02 15.52 12.34
CA ASN A 49 1.80 16.68 11.90
C ASN A 49 1.92 17.76 12.99
N ALA A 50 0.87 17.95 13.81
CA ALA A 50 0.93 18.86 14.94
C ALA A 50 1.95 18.40 16.00
N SER A 51 1.96 17.10 16.34
CA SER A 51 2.89 16.58 17.35
C SER A 51 4.36 16.63 16.92
N LEU A 52 4.64 16.43 15.63
CA LEU A 52 5.99 16.57 15.06
C LEU A 52 6.48 18.02 15.14
N GLN A 53 5.63 18.99 14.78
CA GLN A 53 5.98 20.40 14.84
C GLN A 53 6.19 20.89 16.28
N ASP A 54 5.43 20.38 17.24
CA ASP A 54 5.62 20.71 18.64
C ASP A 54 6.94 20.14 19.19
N PHE A 55 7.32 18.93 18.78
CA PHE A 55 8.61 18.34 19.12
C PHE A 55 9.78 19.16 18.56
N ILE A 56 9.71 19.57 17.29
CA ILE A 56 10.76 20.41 16.66
C ILE A 56 10.90 21.75 17.38
N LYS A 57 9.78 22.40 17.72
CA LYS A 57 9.82 23.68 18.46
C LYS A 57 10.44 23.53 19.86
N ALA A 58 10.16 22.41 20.53
CA ALA A 58 10.70 22.13 21.86
C ALA A 58 12.19 21.73 21.84
N ASN A 59 12.69 21.22 20.71
CA ASN A 59 14.06 20.75 20.53
C ASN A 59 14.72 21.43 19.32
N PRO A 60 14.97 22.75 19.35
CA PRO A 60 15.44 23.51 18.20
C PRO A 60 16.86 23.13 17.74
N ASP A 61 17.63 22.47 18.59
CA ASP A 61 18.98 21.97 18.30
C ASP A 61 18.99 20.52 17.77
N CYS A 62 17.85 19.84 17.78
CA CYS A 62 17.70 18.48 17.27
C CYS A 62 17.51 18.49 15.76
N VAL A 63 18.39 17.81 15.04
CA VAL A 63 18.40 17.76 13.56
C VAL A 63 18.00 16.39 13.02
N GLU A 64 18.10 15.35 13.84
CA GLU A 64 17.54 14.03 13.54
C GLU A 64 16.87 13.43 14.77
N PHE A 65 15.73 12.79 14.55
CA PHE A 65 14.97 12.11 15.60
C PHE A 65 14.22 10.91 15.04
N THR A 66 13.67 10.10 15.93
CA THR A 66 12.88 8.92 15.58
C THR A 66 11.70 8.74 16.51
N ASP A 67 10.60 8.22 15.97
CA ASP A 67 9.43 7.72 16.71
C ASP A 67 9.47 6.19 16.89
N GLN A 68 10.68 5.60 16.81
CA GLN A 68 10.96 4.16 16.70
C GLN A 68 10.60 3.51 15.35
N CYS A 69 9.65 4.06 14.59
CA CYS A 69 9.22 3.46 13.32
C CYS A 69 9.74 4.17 12.09
N SER A 70 10.04 5.45 12.24
CA SER A 70 10.44 6.37 11.20
C SER A 70 11.71 7.08 11.65
N HIS A 71 12.60 7.33 10.69
CA HIS A 71 13.73 8.23 10.87
C HIS A 71 13.36 9.57 10.27
N CYS A 72 13.48 10.63 11.05
CA CYS A 72 13.11 11.98 10.66
C CYS A 72 14.33 12.90 10.67
N VAL A 73 14.47 13.70 9.62
CA VAL A 73 15.46 14.77 9.50
C VAL A 73 14.73 16.11 9.52
N VAL A 74 15.26 17.09 10.25
CA VAL A 74 14.69 18.46 10.24
C VAL A 74 15.30 19.25 9.09
N ALA A 75 14.49 19.54 8.07
CA ALA A 75 14.86 20.37 6.93
C ALA A 75 13.97 21.61 6.87
N ASN A 76 14.57 22.80 6.88
CA ASN A 76 13.85 24.09 6.86
C ASN A 76 12.76 24.22 7.95
N GLY A 77 12.99 23.63 9.13
CA GLY A 77 12.03 23.65 10.24
C GLY A 77 10.83 22.72 10.07
N VAL A 78 10.91 21.77 9.14
CA VAL A 78 9.91 20.73 8.89
C VAL A 78 10.56 19.36 9.03
N ALA A 79 9.85 18.41 9.62
CA ALA A 79 10.28 17.02 9.67
C ALA A 79 10.09 16.34 8.31
N GLU A 80 11.16 15.81 7.74
CA GLU A 80 11.13 14.88 6.61
C GLU A 80 11.39 13.47 7.16
N CYS A 81 10.36 12.63 7.18
CA CYS A 81 10.42 11.30 7.78
C CYS A 81 10.37 10.18 6.73
N SER A 82 11.09 9.09 6.99
CA SER A 82 10.95 7.85 6.23
C SER A 82 9.54 7.25 6.41
N THR A 83 9.15 6.36 5.49
CA THR A 83 7.95 5.54 5.70
C THR A 83 8.18 4.57 6.86
N ALA A 84 7.18 4.45 7.74
CA ALA A 84 7.22 3.50 8.84
C ALA A 84 7.22 2.05 8.34
N GLU A 85 7.95 1.18 9.03
CA GLU A 85 7.92 -0.27 8.76
C GLU A 85 6.56 -0.90 9.09
N ILE A 86 6.24 -2.02 8.41
CA ILE A 86 4.98 -2.75 8.62
C ILE A 86 4.93 -3.27 10.05
N ALA A 87 3.78 -3.03 10.71
CA ALA A 87 3.50 -3.44 12.09
C ALA A 87 4.40 -2.81 13.16
N CYS A 88 5.12 -1.73 12.85
CA CYS A 88 5.83 -0.97 13.86
C CYS A 88 4.86 -0.12 14.70
N ILE A 89 5.09 -0.08 16.02
CA ILE A 89 4.31 0.71 16.96
C ILE A 89 5.09 1.98 17.31
N LYS A 90 4.56 3.14 16.90
CA LYS A 90 5.19 4.44 17.16
C LYS A 90 5.32 4.69 18.67
N ARG A 91 6.43 5.32 19.04
CA ARG A 91 6.70 5.84 20.39
C ARG A 91 6.81 7.36 20.38
N GLU A 92 7.01 7.93 21.56
CA GLU A 92 7.38 9.33 21.68
C GLU A 92 8.65 9.64 20.88
N ASN A 93 8.68 10.81 20.26
CA ASN A 93 9.82 11.27 19.48
C ASN A 93 11.06 11.40 20.37
N TYR A 94 12.17 10.82 19.91
CA TYR A 94 13.46 10.85 20.58
C TYR A 94 14.53 11.42 19.66
N CYS A 95 15.26 12.43 20.14
CA CYS A 95 16.35 13.05 19.38
C CYS A 95 17.56 12.12 19.30
N THR A 96 18.02 11.83 18.08
CA THR A 96 19.17 10.96 17.82
C THR A 96 20.42 11.73 17.43
N ARG A 97 20.28 12.97 16.95
CA ARG A 97 21.42 13.84 16.62
C ARG A 97 21.09 15.32 16.84
N ARG A 98 22.00 16.04 17.48
CA ARG A 98 21.97 17.49 17.68
C ARG A 98 23.00 18.19 16.80
N ILE A 99 22.84 19.51 16.60
CA ILE A 99 23.78 20.34 15.82
C ILE A 99 25.19 20.33 16.42
N ALA A 100 25.30 20.18 17.74
CA ALA A 100 26.55 20.28 18.50
C ALA A 100 27.23 18.94 18.82
N ASP A 101 26.68 17.82 18.30
CA ASP A 101 27.23 16.46 18.51
C ASP A 101 28.37 16.13 17.54
#